data_AF-A0A7C4B598-F1
#
_entry.id   AF-A0A7C4B598-F1
#
_cell.length_a   1.000
_cell.length_b   1.000
_cell.length_c   1.000
_cell.angle_alpha   90.00
_cell.angle_beta   90.00
_cell.angle_gamma   90.00
#
_symmetry.space_group_name_H-M   'P 1'
#
loop_
_entity.id
_entity.type
_entity.pdbx_description
1 polymer ?
#
loop_
_entity_poly.entity_id
_entity_poly.type
_entity_poly.pdbx_seq_one_letter_code
_entity_poly.pdbx_strand_id
1 'polypeptide(L)'
;MAEEKKEKVKETKEEAKEKTTEDKKTKEEAKIKPKKKPELPANLKKLLMLRNRMNHERPVFLRQEWHRYKRLQRVKWRVPRGMHSKMRRHYGYRPNVVSIGFRGPKQVRGLHPSGFREVLVHNLNELKTIKPEVEACRIARTVGMRKRMEIMKEAEKLGIRVLNPVKVRE
;
A
#
# COMPACT_ATOMS: atom_id res chain seq x y z
N MET A 1 -10.78 36.83 -51.65
CA MET A 1 -9.38 36.57 -51.20
C MET A 1 -9.09 36.94 -49.74
N ALA A 2 -9.49 38.11 -49.22
CA ALA A 2 -9.27 38.47 -47.80
C ALA A 2 -10.29 37.82 -46.83
N GLU A 3 -11.48 37.47 -47.34
CA GLU A 3 -12.59 36.90 -46.56
C GLU A 3 -12.44 35.38 -46.39
N GLU A 4 -12.12 34.63 -47.45
CA GLU A 4 -11.77 33.20 -47.38
C GLU A 4 -10.53 32.91 -46.53
N LYS A 5 -9.56 33.85 -46.48
CA LYS A 5 -8.41 33.74 -45.57
C LYS A 5 -8.80 33.96 -44.11
N LYS A 6 -9.84 34.74 -43.82
CA LYS A 6 -10.36 34.93 -42.46
C LYS A 6 -11.20 33.74 -41.99
N GLU A 7 -11.93 33.08 -42.89
CA GLU A 7 -12.68 31.85 -42.59
C GLU A 7 -11.74 30.66 -42.34
N LYS A 8 -10.72 30.43 -43.18
CA LYS A 8 -9.71 29.37 -42.93
C LYS A 8 -8.91 29.56 -41.64
N VAL A 9 -8.68 30.80 -41.22
CA VAL A 9 -8.02 31.11 -39.94
C VAL A 9 -8.97 30.97 -38.75
N LYS A 10 -10.29 31.06 -38.96
CA LYS A 10 -11.31 30.77 -37.94
C LYS A 10 -11.50 29.27 -37.74
N GLU A 11 -11.63 28.49 -38.82
CA GLU A 11 -11.76 27.03 -38.76
C GLU A 11 -10.54 26.36 -38.12
N THR A 12 -9.32 26.78 -38.48
CA THR A 12 -8.08 26.28 -37.85
C THR A 12 -7.94 26.69 -36.37
N LYS A 13 -8.57 27.80 -35.95
CA LYS A 13 -8.64 28.20 -34.53
C LYS A 13 -9.70 27.44 -33.74
N GLU A 14 -10.79 27.04 -34.38
CA GLU A 14 -11.84 26.21 -33.77
C GLU A 14 -11.39 24.76 -33.64
N GLU A 15 -10.74 24.17 -34.65
CA GLU A 15 -10.11 22.84 -34.53
C GLU A 15 -8.96 22.82 -33.50
N ALA A 16 -8.18 23.91 -33.39
CA ALA A 16 -7.15 24.01 -32.36
C ALA A 16 -7.74 24.20 -30.96
N LYS A 17 -8.92 24.84 -30.84
CA LYS A 17 -9.68 24.97 -29.59
C LYS A 17 -10.36 23.66 -29.20
N GLU A 18 -10.87 22.88 -30.15
CA GLU A 18 -11.43 21.54 -29.92
C GLU A 18 -10.35 20.53 -29.55
N LYS A 19 -9.18 20.55 -30.21
CA LYS A 19 -8.04 19.72 -29.81
C LYS A 19 -7.48 20.11 -28.43
N THR A 20 -7.45 21.40 -28.08
CA THR A 20 -7.05 21.83 -26.72
C THR A 20 -8.11 21.61 -25.65
N THR A 21 -9.40 21.48 -25.98
CA THR A 21 -10.44 21.08 -25.02
C THR A 21 -10.54 19.57 -24.88
N GLU A 22 -10.25 18.77 -25.91
CA GLU A 22 -10.11 17.31 -25.82
C GLU A 22 -8.84 16.89 -25.06
N ASP A 23 -7.69 17.52 -25.32
CA ASP A 23 -6.45 17.29 -24.55
C ASP A 23 -6.54 17.78 -23.09
N LYS A 24 -7.39 18.79 -22.82
CA LYS A 24 -7.70 19.22 -21.44
C LYS A 24 -8.70 18.28 -20.76
N LYS A 25 -9.68 17.72 -21.47
CA LYS A 25 -10.60 16.69 -20.95
C LYS A 25 -9.86 15.40 -20.60
N THR A 26 -8.93 14.93 -21.43
CA THR A 26 -8.10 13.74 -21.13
C THR A 26 -7.10 13.99 -19.98
N LYS A 27 -6.59 15.22 -19.81
CA LYS A 27 -5.72 15.57 -18.67
C LYS A 27 -6.48 15.77 -17.34
N GLU A 28 -7.72 16.25 -17.36
CA GLU A 28 -8.56 16.35 -16.15
C GLU A 28 -9.16 15.01 -15.70
N GLU A 29 -9.30 14.04 -16.61
CA GLU A 29 -9.77 12.68 -16.29
C GLU A 29 -8.72 11.77 -15.62
N ALA A 30 -7.48 12.26 -15.48
CA ALA A 30 -6.53 11.71 -14.51
C ALA A 30 -6.90 12.05 -13.04
N LYS A 31 -8.19 12.34 -12.77
CA LYS A 31 -8.83 12.25 -11.45
C LYS A 31 -8.34 10.97 -10.76
N ILE A 32 -7.69 11.13 -9.61
CA ILE A 32 -7.24 10.03 -8.77
C ILE A 32 -8.44 9.12 -8.48
N LYS A 33 -8.58 8.02 -9.24
CA LYS A 33 -9.65 7.03 -8.99
C LYS A 33 -9.52 6.60 -7.52
N PRO A 34 -10.57 6.77 -6.70
CA PRO A 34 -10.48 6.47 -5.28
C PRO A 34 -10.16 4.98 -5.14
N LYS A 35 -9.08 4.68 -4.41
CA LYS A 35 -8.63 3.29 -4.27
C LYS A 35 -9.72 2.48 -3.54
N LYS A 36 -10.16 1.36 -4.14
CA LYS A 36 -11.17 0.46 -3.57
C LYS A 36 -10.89 0.18 -2.09
N LYS A 37 -11.89 0.35 -1.23
CA LYS A 37 -11.85 0.02 0.20
C LYS A 37 -12.59 -1.29 0.43
N PRO A 38 -12.20 -2.10 1.43
CA PRO A 38 -12.92 -3.32 1.75
C PRO A 38 -14.26 -3.03 2.43
N GLU A 39 -15.19 -3.95 2.25
CA GLU A 39 -16.44 -3.96 3.03
C GLU A 39 -16.17 -4.70 4.34
N LEU A 40 -16.23 -3.97 5.47
CA LEU A 40 -15.91 -4.51 6.79
C LEU A 40 -17.05 -4.25 7.77
N PRO A 41 -17.39 -5.23 8.62
CA PRO A 41 -18.36 -5.01 9.69
C PRO A 41 -17.84 -3.97 10.69
N ALA A 42 -18.75 -3.22 11.30
CA ALA A 42 -18.42 -2.11 12.20
C ALA A 42 -17.47 -2.51 13.35
N ASN A 43 -17.64 -3.72 13.89
CA ASN A 43 -16.78 -4.28 14.94
C ASN A 43 -15.33 -4.42 14.48
N LEU A 44 -15.11 -4.93 13.26
CA LEU A 44 -13.78 -5.15 12.72
C LEU A 44 -13.08 -3.82 12.40
N LYS A 45 -13.84 -2.81 11.95
CA LYS A 45 -13.33 -1.44 11.77
C LYS A 45 -12.84 -0.83 13.08
N LYS A 46 -13.60 -0.98 14.18
CA LYS A 46 -13.18 -0.54 15.53
C LYS A 46 -11.89 -1.24 15.97
N LEU A 47 -11.81 -2.56 15.79
CA LEU A 47 -10.60 -3.32 16.13
C LEU A 47 -9.39 -2.92 15.30
N LEU A 48 -9.58 -2.57 14.03
CA LEU A 48 -8.50 -2.10 13.15
C LEU A 48 -7.97 -0.74 13.63
N MET A 49 -8.84 0.18 14.03
CA MET A 49 -8.45 1.45 14.64
C MET A 49 -7.67 1.24 15.95
N LEU A 50 -8.18 0.38 16.83
CA LEU A 50 -7.51 0.01 18.08
C LEU A 50 -6.11 -0.57 17.81
N ARG A 51 -5.99 -1.47 16.83
CA ARG A 51 -4.71 -2.05 16.41
C ARG A 51 -3.73 -0.97 15.93
N ASN A 52 -4.20 -0.01 15.14
CA ASN A 52 -3.33 1.06 14.63
C ASN A 52 -2.82 1.95 15.76
N ARG A 53 -3.69 2.29 16.73
CA ARG A 53 -3.29 3.01 17.96
C ARG A 53 -2.23 2.23 18.75
N MET A 54 -2.50 0.96 19.07
CA MET A 54 -1.53 0.13 19.80
C MET A 54 -0.22 -0.06 19.04
N ASN A 55 -0.26 -0.15 17.71
CA ASN A 55 0.96 -0.25 16.91
C ASN A 55 1.78 1.06 16.93
N HIS A 56 1.13 2.21 17.06
CA HIS A 56 1.80 3.51 17.19
C HIS A 56 2.46 3.66 18.57
N GLU A 57 1.79 3.21 19.63
CA GLU A 57 2.32 3.23 21.00
C GLU A 57 3.41 2.15 21.22
N ARG A 58 3.41 1.07 20.41
CA ARG A 58 4.35 -0.05 20.57
C ARG A 58 5.79 0.39 20.21
N PRO A 59 6.79 0.03 21.03
CA PRO A 59 8.18 0.28 20.70
C PRO A 59 8.63 -0.58 19.50
N VAL A 60 9.62 -0.08 18.75
CA VAL A 60 10.15 -0.72 17.52
C VAL A 60 10.86 -2.07 17.79
N PHE A 61 11.08 -2.42 19.07
CA PHE A 61 11.76 -3.65 19.51
C PHE A 61 13.12 -3.88 18.85
N LEU A 62 14.07 -3.00 19.17
CA LEU A 62 15.44 -3.10 18.71
C LEU A 62 16.32 -3.81 19.75
N ARG A 63 17.45 -4.38 19.31
CA ARG A 63 18.41 -5.04 20.20
C ARG A 63 18.97 -4.06 21.23
N GLN A 64 19.28 -4.53 22.44
CA GLN A 64 20.00 -3.71 23.42
C GLN A 64 21.27 -3.10 22.80
N GLU A 65 21.50 -1.80 23.04
CA GLU A 65 22.66 -1.03 22.56
C GLU A 65 22.83 -0.98 21.03
N TRP A 66 21.75 -1.20 20.27
CA TRP A 66 21.74 -1.09 18.81
C TRP A 66 22.26 0.27 18.31
N HIS A 67 21.92 1.36 18.99
CA HIS A 67 22.31 2.73 18.63
C HIS A 67 23.79 3.02 18.91
N ARG A 68 24.40 2.37 19.91
CA ARG A 68 25.78 2.62 20.35
C ARG A 68 26.80 2.03 19.38
N TYR A 69 26.54 0.84 18.84
CA TYR A 69 27.51 0.12 18.02
C TYR A 69 26.98 -0.15 16.61
N LYS A 70 27.72 0.28 15.57
CA LYS A 70 27.38 0.04 14.15
C LYS A 70 27.15 -1.44 13.83
N ARG A 71 27.96 -2.35 14.42
CA ARG A 71 27.80 -3.81 14.29
C ARG A 71 26.46 -4.33 14.83
N LEU A 72 25.82 -3.61 15.75
CA LEU A 72 24.53 -3.98 16.35
C LEU A 72 23.34 -3.26 15.68
N GLN A 73 23.56 -2.16 14.95
CA GLN A 73 22.49 -1.38 14.31
C GLN A 73 21.62 -2.21 13.36
N ARG A 74 22.24 -3.13 12.60
CA ARG A 74 21.53 -4.01 11.65
C ARG A 74 20.88 -5.23 12.33
N VAL A 75 21.20 -5.49 13.59
CA VAL A 75 20.77 -6.72 14.26
C VAL A 75 19.36 -6.52 14.82
N LYS A 76 18.45 -7.39 14.36
CA LYS A 76 17.07 -7.47 14.86
C LYS A 76 17.02 -7.81 16.36
N TRP A 77 15.82 -7.73 16.94
CA TRP A 77 15.55 -8.10 18.33
C TRP A 77 16.30 -9.37 18.79
N ARG A 78 16.89 -9.28 19.99
CA ARG A 78 17.49 -10.39 20.73
C ARG A 78 17.17 -10.20 22.20
N VAL A 79 16.80 -11.29 22.89
CA VAL A 79 16.50 -11.27 24.32
C VAL A 79 17.74 -10.80 25.09
N PRO A 80 17.66 -9.76 25.93
CA PRO A 80 18.79 -9.30 26.73
C PRO A 80 19.11 -10.32 27.82
N ARG A 81 20.29 -10.95 27.76
CA ARG A 81 20.68 -12.04 28.67
C ARG A 81 21.47 -11.59 29.90
N GLY A 82 22.29 -10.55 29.78
CA GLY A 82 23.26 -10.17 30.83
C GLY A 82 22.64 -9.80 32.17
N MET A 83 23.28 -10.19 33.27
CA MET A 83 22.80 -9.98 34.65
C MET A 83 22.53 -8.51 34.98
N HIS A 84 23.45 -7.65 34.55
CA HIS A 84 23.38 -6.22 34.78
C HIS A 84 22.63 -5.46 33.66
N SER A 85 22.02 -6.17 32.71
CA SER A 85 21.26 -5.52 31.63
C SER A 85 20.06 -4.77 32.21
N LYS A 86 20.10 -3.44 32.06
CA LYS A 86 19.02 -2.54 32.50
C LYS A 86 17.74 -2.74 31.70
N MET A 87 17.88 -3.19 30.44
CA MET A 87 16.74 -3.58 29.61
C MET A 87 16.09 -4.87 30.12
N ARG A 88 16.90 -5.90 30.47
CA ARG A 88 16.39 -7.14 31.07
C ARG A 88 15.72 -6.89 32.42
N ARG A 89 16.23 -5.93 33.20
CA ARG A 89 15.67 -5.52 34.50
C ARG A 89 14.51 -4.51 34.38
N HIS A 90 14.03 -4.22 33.16
CA HIS A 90 12.88 -3.34 32.93
C HIS A 90 12.99 -1.92 33.53
N TYR A 91 14.17 -1.30 33.44
CA TYR A 91 14.35 0.08 33.89
C TYR A 91 13.58 1.04 32.97
N GLY A 92 12.83 2.00 33.53
CA GLY A 92 11.88 2.82 32.77
C GLY A 92 12.47 3.69 31.64
N TYR A 93 13.75 4.06 31.71
CA TYR A 93 14.41 4.79 30.62
C TYR A 93 14.84 3.89 29.45
N ARG A 94 14.74 2.56 29.59
CA ARG A 94 15.03 1.60 28.51
C ARG A 94 13.71 1.16 27.87
N PRO A 95 13.70 0.89 26.55
CA PRO A 95 12.53 0.33 25.90
C PRO A 95 12.14 -1.01 26.51
N ASN A 96 10.83 -1.28 26.56
CA ASN A 96 10.30 -2.52 27.11
C ASN A 96 10.77 -3.75 26.32
N VAL A 97 10.93 -4.86 27.04
CA VAL A 97 11.23 -6.17 26.46
C VAL A 97 9.97 -6.73 25.78
N VAL A 98 10.14 -7.43 24.67
CA VAL A 98 9.04 -8.10 23.96
C VAL A 98 8.31 -9.06 24.91
N SER A 99 6.99 -8.92 24.99
CA SER A 99 6.09 -9.76 25.78
C SER A 99 4.79 -10.06 25.02
N ILE A 100 4.02 -11.04 25.48
CA ILE A 100 2.75 -11.45 24.85
C ILE A 100 1.72 -10.32 24.88
N GLY A 101 1.77 -9.45 25.89
CA GLY A 101 0.82 -8.33 26.07
C GLY A 101 0.88 -7.28 24.95
N PHE A 102 1.97 -7.20 24.21
CA PHE A 102 2.06 -6.28 23.06
C PHE A 102 1.26 -6.75 21.85
N ARG A 103 0.69 -7.95 21.86
CA ARG A 103 -0.02 -8.54 20.72
C ARG A 103 -1.36 -7.83 20.50
N GLY A 104 -1.62 -7.41 19.26
CA GLY A 104 -2.91 -6.81 18.87
C GLY A 104 -4.06 -7.83 18.73
N PRO A 105 -5.30 -7.34 18.50
CA PRO A 105 -6.50 -8.18 18.48
C PRO A 105 -6.41 -9.25 17.40
N LYS A 106 -6.86 -10.47 17.72
CA LYS A 106 -6.66 -11.65 16.85
C LYS A 106 -7.30 -11.49 15.48
N GLN A 107 -8.51 -10.93 15.42
CA GLN A 107 -9.30 -10.80 14.18
C GLN A 107 -8.68 -9.90 13.12
N VAL A 108 -7.99 -8.82 13.52
CA VAL A 108 -7.40 -7.83 12.60
C VAL A 108 -5.88 -7.98 12.44
N ARG A 109 -5.30 -9.02 13.04
CA ARG A 109 -3.86 -9.28 12.97
C ARG A 109 -3.49 -9.73 11.55
N GLY A 110 -2.50 -9.08 10.95
CA GLY A 110 -2.04 -9.41 9.60
C GLY A 110 -2.85 -8.78 8.45
N LEU A 111 -3.94 -8.04 8.74
CA LEU A 111 -4.62 -7.25 7.72
C LEU A 111 -3.76 -6.06 7.29
N HIS A 112 -3.85 -5.68 6.01
CA HIS A 112 -3.24 -4.45 5.48
C HIS A 112 -3.79 -3.21 6.24
N PRO A 113 -3.07 -2.08 6.31
CA PRO A 113 -3.58 -0.85 6.93
C PRO A 113 -4.91 -0.35 6.35
N SER A 114 -5.19 -0.66 5.07
CA SER A 114 -6.50 -0.36 4.45
C SER A 114 -7.62 -1.31 4.87
N GLY A 115 -7.31 -2.40 5.58
CA GLY A 115 -8.27 -3.40 6.06
C GLY A 115 -8.43 -4.65 5.18
N PHE A 116 -7.80 -4.71 4.01
CA PHE A 116 -7.80 -5.94 3.21
C PHE A 116 -6.95 -7.03 3.83
N ARG A 117 -7.35 -8.29 3.63
CA ARG A 117 -6.47 -9.43 3.80
C ARG A 117 -5.58 -9.55 2.57
N GLU A 118 -4.27 -9.66 2.78
CA GLU A 118 -3.30 -9.76 1.70
C GLU A 118 -3.22 -11.19 1.19
N VAL A 119 -3.37 -11.38 -0.12
CA VAL A 119 -3.13 -12.65 -0.80
C VAL A 119 -1.92 -12.49 -1.73
N LEU A 120 -0.93 -13.35 -1.55
CA LEU A 120 0.26 -13.36 -2.41
C LEU A 120 -0.08 -14.12 -3.70
N VAL A 121 0.18 -13.50 -4.85
CA VAL A 121 -0.18 -14.05 -6.17
C VAL A 121 1.06 -14.20 -7.05
N HIS A 122 1.16 -15.36 -7.71
CA HIS A 122 2.22 -15.74 -8.63
C HIS A 122 1.75 -15.86 -10.09
N ASN A 123 0.48 -16.21 -10.31
CA ASN A 123 -0.10 -16.48 -11.63
C ASN A 123 -1.54 -15.94 -11.77
N LEU A 124 -2.12 -16.06 -12.97
CA LEU A 124 -3.49 -15.60 -13.25
C LEU A 124 -4.57 -16.46 -12.59
N ASN A 125 -4.31 -17.75 -12.38
CA ASN A 125 -5.31 -18.66 -11.80
C ASN A 125 -5.58 -18.31 -10.33
N GLU A 126 -4.53 -17.95 -9.59
CA GLU A 126 -4.63 -17.50 -8.20
C GLU A 126 -5.46 -16.22 -8.03
N LEU A 127 -5.61 -15.38 -9.07
CA LEU A 127 -6.49 -14.21 -9.01
C LEU A 127 -7.97 -14.59 -8.93
N LYS A 128 -8.38 -15.69 -9.58
CA LYS A 128 -9.79 -16.08 -9.66
C LYS A 128 -10.36 -16.55 -8.32
N THR A 129 -9.49 -17.03 -7.43
CA THR A 129 -9.88 -17.51 -6.09
C THR A 129 -10.10 -16.37 -5.09
N ILE A 130 -9.68 -15.14 -5.41
CA ILE A 130 -9.66 -14.00 -4.48
C ILE A 130 -11.02 -13.33 -4.41
N LYS A 131 -11.49 -13.03 -3.19
CA LYS A 131 -12.73 -12.26 -2.98
C LYS A 131 -12.45 -10.76 -2.96
N PRO A 132 -12.92 -9.96 -3.94
CA PRO A 132 -12.51 -8.57 -4.11
C PRO A 132 -13.02 -7.61 -3.03
N GLU A 133 -14.00 -8.01 -2.22
CA GLU A 133 -14.55 -7.22 -1.12
C GLU A 133 -13.69 -7.27 0.14
N VAL A 134 -13.04 -8.41 0.41
CA VAL A 134 -12.32 -8.67 1.67
C VAL A 134 -10.80 -8.76 1.45
N GLU A 135 -10.39 -9.19 0.26
CA GLU A 135 -9.01 -9.54 -0.05
C GLU A 135 -8.42 -8.61 -1.11
N ALA A 136 -7.11 -8.36 -0.98
CA ALA A 136 -6.33 -7.62 -1.96
C ALA A 136 -5.13 -8.45 -2.42
N CYS A 137 -4.80 -8.31 -3.68
CA CYS A 137 -3.69 -9.02 -4.31
C CYS A 137 -2.37 -8.29 -4.06
N ARG A 138 -1.33 -9.04 -3.67
CA ARG A 138 0.07 -8.62 -3.74
C ARG A 138 0.79 -9.53 -4.73
N ILE A 139 1.29 -8.96 -5.81
CA ILE A 139 2.05 -9.71 -6.81
C ILE A 139 3.43 -10.05 -6.23
N ALA A 140 3.81 -11.33 -6.24
CA ALA A 140 5.10 -11.77 -5.75
C ALA A 140 6.27 -11.09 -6.48
N ARG A 141 7.40 -10.95 -5.77
CA ARG A 141 8.61 -10.28 -6.31
C ARG A 141 9.21 -11.03 -7.50
N THR A 142 9.06 -12.35 -7.54
CA THR A 142 9.63 -13.24 -8.57
C THR A 142 8.91 -13.18 -9.90
N VAL A 143 7.71 -12.59 -9.97
CA VAL A 143 6.94 -12.49 -11.21
C VAL A 143 7.54 -11.41 -12.11
N GLY A 144 7.95 -11.81 -13.32
CA GLY A 144 8.52 -10.90 -14.32
C GLY A 144 7.51 -9.92 -14.91
N MET A 145 8.01 -8.80 -15.46
CA MET A 145 7.20 -7.66 -15.92
C MET A 145 6.05 -8.04 -16.86
N ARG A 146 6.31 -8.90 -17.85
CA ARG A 146 5.29 -9.39 -18.80
C ARG A 146 4.07 -9.98 -18.08
N LYS A 147 4.31 -10.95 -17.20
CA LYS A 147 3.24 -11.57 -16.39
C LYS A 147 2.60 -10.58 -15.42
N ARG A 148 3.36 -9.63 -14.87
CA ARG A 148 2.79 -8.59 -14.00
C ARG A 148 1.77 -7.71 -14.74
N MET A 149 2.03 -7.38 -16.00
CA MET A 149 1.09 -6.60 -16.83
C MET A 149 -0.19 -7.39 -17.11
N GLU A 150 -0.06 -8.69 -17.42
CA GLU A 150 -1.21 -9.58 -17.61
C GLU A 150 -2.05 -9.70 -16.33
N ILE A 151 -1.40 -9.93 -15.19
CA ILE A 151 -2.05 -9.99 -13.86
C ILE A 151 -2.76 -8.68 -13.51
N MET A 152 -2.16 -7.54 -13.85
CA MET A 152 -2.75 -6.23 -13.57
C MET A 152 -4.01 -6.00 -14.42
N LYS A 153 -3.95 -6.27 -15.73
CA LYS A 153 -5.11 -6.17 -16.62
C LYS A 153 -6.26 -7.07 -16.14
N GLU A 154 -5.96 -8.30 -15.73
CA GLU A 154 -6.98 -9.24 -15.27
C GLU A 154 -7.53 -8.85 -13.89
N ALA A 155 -6.69 -8.36 -12.98
CA ALA A 155 -7.12 -7.88 -11.67
C ALA A 155 -8.04 -6.65 -11.79
N GLU A 156 -7.79 -5.76 -12.74
CA GLU A 156 -8.66 -4.61 -13.02
C GLU A 156 -10.04 -5.04 -13.50
N LYS A 157 -10.11 -6.03 -14.42
CA LYS A 157 -11.39 -6.61 -14.88
C LYS A 157 -12.19 -7.25 -13.74
N LEU A 158 -11.51 -7.99 -12.86
CA LEU A 158 -12.13 -8.63 -11.69
C LEU A 158 -12.41 -7.63 -10.55
N GLY A 159 -11.99 -6.37 -10.68
CA GLY A 159 -12.14 -5.36 -9.64
C GLY A 159 -11.36 -5.66 -8.36
N ILE A 160 -10.28 -6.43 -8.46
CA ILE A 160 -9.38 -6.78 -7.35
C ILE A 160 -8.33 -5.68 -7.18
N ARG A 161 -8.15 -5.21 -5.95
CA ARG A 161 -7.12 -4.21 -5.66
C ARG A 161 -5.73 -4.85 -5.62
N VAL A 162 -4.82 -4.35 -6.45
CA VAL A 162 -3.39 -4.69 -6.39
C VAL A 162 -2.65 -3.73 -5.46
N LEU A 163 -1.92 -4.27 -4.47
CA LEU A 163 -1.21 -3.49 -3.45
C LEU A 163 0.12 -2.90 -3.95
N ASN A 164 0.79 -3.60 -4.87
CA ASN A 164 2.05 -3.21 -5.49
C ASN A 164 1.88 -3.06 -7.02
N PRO A 165 1.13 -2.04 -7.48
CA PRO A 165 0.88 -1.83 -8.90
C PRO A 165 2.17 -1.51 -9.64
N VAL A 166 2.24 -1.96 -10.89
CA VAL A 166 3.31 -1.59 -11.81
C VAL A 166 2.99 -0.21 -12.35
N LYS A 167 3.91 0.73 -12.22
CA LYS A 167 3.80 2.05 -12.87
C LYS A 167 4.43 1.93 -14.25
N VAL A 168 3.61 2.00 -15.29
CA VAL A 168 4.12 2.22 -16.65
C VAL A 168 4.38 3.71 -16.76
N ARG A 169 5.62 4.09 -17.11
CA ARG A 169 5.89 5.47 -17.53
C ARG A 169 5.45 5.54 -18.99
N GLU A 170 4.48 6.40 -19.26
CA GLU A 170 4.15 6.85 -20.61
C GLU A 170 5.29 7.73 -21.16
#